data_AF-A0A538BMB1-F1
#
_entry.id   AF-A0A538BMB1-F1
#
_cell.length_a   1.000
_cell.length_b   1.000
_cell.length_c   1.000
_cell.angle_alpha   90.00
_cell.angle_beta   90.00
_cell.angle_gamma   90.00
#
_symmetry.space_group_name_H-M   'P 1'
#
loop_
_entity.id
_entity.type
_entity.pdbx_description
1 polymer ?
#
loop_
_entity_poly.entity_id
_entity_poly.type
_entity_poly.pdbx_seq_one_letter_code
_entity_poly.pdbx_strand_id
1 'polypeptide(L)'
;MAEAAKDGRARRTTAHAPASDVPDPAASDGPHVQGGCPVAWCPICMAVTAVQPLKPEVIEHLLKAGTEMLLAFRGVIDARAEEMHPTEGEPPGPTRLEKIDIG
;
A
#
# COMPACT_ATOMS: atom_id res chain seq x y z
N MET A 1 4.20 29.40 -66.47
CA MET A 1 4.87 28.13 -66.14
C MET A 1 4.57 27.85 -64.68
N ALA A 2 3.82 26.78 -64.41
CA ALA A 2 3.26 26.43 -63.11
C ALA A 2 4.00 25.23 -62.50
N GLU A 3 4.04 25.14 -61.16
CA GLU A 3 4.06 23.92 -60.34
C GLU A 3 3.95 24.38 -58.87
N ALA A 4 2.82 24.19 -58.16
CA ALA A 4 2.22 22.97 -57.62
C ALA A 4 2.67 22.69 -56.16
N ALA A 5 1.65 22.61 -55.30
CA ALA A 5 1.64 22.61 -53.85
C ALA A 5 2.27 21.38 -53.16
N LYS A 6 2.55 21.52 -51.85
CA LYS A 6 2.42 20.38 -50.93
C LYS A 6 1.99 20.81 -49.52
N ASP A 7 0.87 20.23 -49.10
CA ASP A 7 0.22 20.25 -47.79
C ASP A 7 1.14 19.92 -46.61
N GLY A 8 0.76 20.39 -45.42
CA GLY A 8 1.39 19.88 -44.19
C GLY A 8 0.90 20.48 -42.87
N ARG A 9 -0.41 20.44 -42.61
CA ARG A 9 -0.98 20.66 -41.27
C ARG A 9 -0.40 19.67 -40.26
N ALA A 10 0.27 20.16 -39.21
CA ALA A 10 0.41 19.55 -37.88
C ALA A 10 1.53 20.30 -37.11
N ARG A 11 1.51 20.59 -35.82
CA ARG A 11 0.59 20.37 -34.70
C ARG A 11 1.25 21.12 -33.54
N ARG A 12 0.47 21.88 -32.77
CA ARG A 12 0.90 22.50 -31.50
C ARG A 12 1.58 21.45 -30.61
N THR A 13 2.76 21.77 -30.10
CA THR A 13 3.27 21.15 -28.87
C THR A 13 3.70 22.28 -27.93
N THR A 14 2.83 22.54 -26.98
CA THR A 14 3.15 23.17 -25.70
C THR A 14 4.28 22.37 -25.06
N ALA A 15 5.43 23.01 -24.83
CA ALA A 15 6.52 22.44 -24.07
C ALA A 15 6.05 22.18 -22.63
N HIS A 16 5.80 20.90 -22.31
CA HIS A 16 5.79 20.44 -20.93
C HIS A 16 7.12 19.71 -20.74
N ALA A 17 8.09 20.40 -20.16
CA ALA A 17 9.33 19.76 -19.72
C ALA A 17 9.00 18.81 -18.55
N PRO A 18 9.28 17.50 -18.62
CA PRO A 18 9.46 16.74 -17.41
C PRO A 18 10.83 17.14 -16.83
N ALA A 19 10.83 17.55 -15.56
CA ALA A 19 12.05 17.66 -14.78
C ALA A 19 12.68 16.25 -14.70
N SER A 20 13.71 16.03 -15.50
CA SER A 20 14.62 14.90 -15.35
C SER A 20 15.54 15.18 -14.16
N ASP A 21 15.02 14.96 -12.95
CA ASP A 21 15.87 14.67 -11.79
C ASP A 21 16.36 13.23 -11.97
N VAL A 22 17.48 13.08 -12.70
CA VAL A 22 18.24 11.83 -12.71
C VAL A 22 19.33 12.00 -11.66
N PRO A 23 19.27 11.31 -10.52
CA PRO A 23 20.33 11.35 -9.53
C PRO A 23 21.62 10.79 -10.12
N ASP A 24 22.71 11.51 -9.90
CA ASP A 24 24.07 11.13 -10.28
C ASP A 24 24.46 9.81 -9.59
N PRO A 25 24.83 8.73 -10.32
CA PRO A 25 25.15 7.43 -9.73
C PRO A 25 26.49 7.40 -8.97
N ALA A 26 27.25 8.50 -8.93
CA ALA A 26 28.59 8.54 -8.33
C ALA A 26 28.66 9.16 -6.93
N ALA A 27 27.53 9.51 -6.29
CA ALA A 27 27.51 10.21 -5.00
C ALA A 27 26.68 9.51 -3.91
N SER A 28 26.76 8.18 -3.80
CA SER A 28 26.16 7.45 -2.68
C SER A 28 26.99 6.26 -2.24
N ASP A 29 28.23 6.51 -1.78
CA ASP A 29 28.96 5.59 -0.89
C ASP A 29 28.54 5.81 0.58
N GLY A 30 27.23 5.99 0.82
CA GLY A 30 26.64 5.75 2.12
C GLY A 30 26.27 4.27 2.20
N PRO A 31 26.24 3.63 3.38
CA PRO A 31 25.69 2.29 3.49
C PRO A 31 24.24 2.35 2.99
N HIS A 32 24.01 1.90 1.76
CA HIS A 32 22.68 1.63 1.24
C HIS A 32 22.07 0.63 2.22
N VAL A 33 21.22 1.11 3.12
CA VAL A 33 20.41 0.27 3.99
C VAL A 33 19.61 -0.60 3.03
N GLN A 34 20.01 -1.87 2.93
CA GLN A 34 19.46 -2.77 1.94
C GLN A 34 17.94 -2.89 2.16
N GLY A 35 17.15 -2.29 1.25
CA GLY A 35 15.77 -2.69 0.95
C GLY A 35 14.72 -2.58 2.06
N GLY A 36 14.88 -1.70 3.05
CA GLY A 36 13.85 -1.45 4.06
C GLY A 36 12.71 -0.55 3.54
N CYS A 37 11.47 -0.87 3.87
CA CYS A 37 10.34 0.02 3.60
C CYS A 37 10.45 1.31 4.43
N PRO A 38 10.23 2.50 3.85
CA PRO A 38 10.39 3.78 4.55
C PRO A 38 9.33 4.01 5.64
N VAL A 39 8.27 3.19 5.67
CA VAL A 39 7.21 3.28 6.66
C VAL A 39 7.60 2.52 7.92
N ALA A 40 7.77 3.26 9.01
CA ALA A 40 7.96 2.67 10.33
C ALA A 40 6.77 1.76 10.65
N TRP A 41 7.05 0.49 10.97
CA TRP A 41 6.04 -0.52 11.32
C TRP A 41 5.05 -0.88 10.19
N CYS A 42 5.50 -0.93 8.93
CA CYS A 42 4.69 -1.56 7.90
C CYS A 42 4.56 -3.08 8.13
N PRO A 43 3.34 -3.63 8.37
CA PRO A 43 3.17 -5.05 8.67
C PRO A 43 3.56 -5.95 7.47
N ILE A 44 3.40 -5.47 6.25
CA ILE A 44 3.82 -6.19 5.03
C ILE A 44 5.34 -6.35 5.02
N CYS A 45 6.07 -5.27 5.31
CA CYS A 45 7.53 -5.29 5.23
C CYS A 45 8.13 -6.07 6.39
N MET A 46 7.53 -5.98 7.58
CA MET A 46 7.86 -6.88 8.68
C MET A 46 7.65 -8.35 8.31
N ALA A 47 6.52 -8.69 7.68
CA ALA A 47 6.26 -10.05 7.22
C ALA A 47 7.30 -10.49 6.18
N VAL A 48 7.63 -9.64 5.19
CA VAL A 48 8.67 -9.92 4.19
C VAL A 48 10.02 -10.18 4.85
N THR A 49 10.46 -9.33 5.77
CA THR A 49 11.71 -9.54 6.52
C THR A 49 11.69 -10.83 7.33
N ALA A 50 10.55 -11.21 7.90
CA ALA A 50 10.40 -12.45 8.65
C ALA A 50 10.47 -13.71 7.76
N VAL A 51 10.02 -13.64 6.50
CA VAL A 51 10.03 -14.79 5.57
C VAL A 51 11.28 -14.87 4.69
N GLN A 52 12.06 -13.79 4.54
CA GLN A 52 13.32 -13.78 3.80
C GLN A 52 14.31 -14.92 4.13
N PRO A 53 14.49 -15.35 5.40
CA PRO A 53 15.40 -16.45 5.71
C PRO A 53 14.82 -17.85 5.45
N LEU A 54 13.56 -17.97 5.03
CA LEU A 54 12.91 -19.26 4.80
C LEU A 54 13.26 -19.84 3.43
N LYS A 55 13.25 -21.17 3.35
CA LYS A 55 13.34 -21.89 2.07
C LYS A 55 12.04 -21.71 1.26
N PRO A 56 12.13 -21.57 -0.07
CA PRO A 56 10.95 -21.37 -0.91
C PRO A 56 9.92 -22.50 -0.78
N GLU A 57 10.37 -23.74 -0.61
CA GLU A 57 9.50 -24.89 -0.40
C GLU A 57 8.66 -24.74 0.88
N VAL A 58 9.23 -24.17 1.94
CA VAL A 58 8.50 -23.95 3.21
C VAL A 58 7.45 -22.85 3.04
N ILE A 59 7.78 -21.79 2.28
CA ILE A 59 6.84 -20.70 1.99
C ILE A 59 5.62 -21.24 1.25
N GLU A 60 5.79 -22.10 0.26
CA GLU A 60 4.67 -22.71 -0.49
C GLU A 60 3.72 -23.50 0.43
N HIS A 61 4.27 -24.31 1.34
CA HIS A 61 3.46 -25.07 2.30
C HIS A 61 2.74 -24.15 3.29
N LEU A 62 3.42 -23.10 3.76
CA LEU A 62 2.83 -22.10 4.65
C LEU A 62 1.73 -21.29 3.96
N LEU A 63 1.87 -20.94 2.67
CA LEU A 63 0.83 -20.25 1.91
C LEU A 63 -0.39 -21.14 1.69
N LYS A 64 -0.17 -22.42 1.39
CA LYS A 64 -1.25 -23.40 1.23
C LYS A 64 -2.03 -23.61 2.53
N ALA A 65 -1.33 -23.83 3.64
CA ALA A 65 -1.96 -23.97 4.96
C ALA A 65 -2.56 -22.64 5.47
N GLY A 66 -1.89 -21.52 5.19
CA GLY A 66 -2.30 -20.19 5.62
C GLY A 66 -3.62 -19.74 5.01
N THR A 67 -3.94 -20.20 3.80
CA THR A 67 -5.23 -19.87 3.14
C THR A 67 -6.41 -20.44 3.92
N GLU A 68 -6.33 -21.69 4.36
CA GLU A 68 -7.38 -22.33 5.18
C GLU A 68 -7.48 -21.65 6.56
N MET A 69 -6.33 -21.31 7.15
CA MET A 69 -6.29 -20.54 8.41
C MET A 69 -6.92 -19.16 8.28
N LEU A 70 -6.68 -18.43 7.19
CA LEU A 70 -7.26 -17.10 6.94
C LEU A 70 -8.77 -17.16 6.75
N LEU A 71 -9.30 -18.21 6.12
CA LEU A 71 -10.74 -18.42 5.99
C LEU A 71 -11.39 -18.66 7.37
N ALA A 72 -10.76 -19.48 8.22
CA ALA A 72 -11.24 -19.67 9.60
C ALA A 72 -11.15 -18.37 10.42
N PHE A 73 -10.05 -17.63 10.27
CA PHE A 73 -9.84 -16.36 10.96
C PHE A 73 -10.85 -15.28 10.54
N ARG A 74 -11.24 -15.26 9.26
CA ARG A 74 -12.32 -14.38 8.78
C ARG A 74 -13.61 -14.61 9.53
N GLY A 75 -13.99 -15.86 9.79
CA GLY A 75 -15.18 -16.18 10.60
C GLY A 75 -15.12 -15.58 12.02
N VAL A 76 -13.92 -15.50 12.62
CA VAL A 76 -13.72 -14.85 13.92
C VAL A 76 -13.88 -13.32 13.81
N ILE A 77 -13.35 -12.70 12.76
CA ILE A 77 -13.52 -11.26 12.51
C ILE A 77 -15.00 -10.95 12.29
N ASP A 78 -15.68 -11.70 11.44
CA ASP A 78 -17.10 -11.48 11.12
C ASP A 78 -17.97 -11.60 12.39
N ALA A 79 -17.69 -12.59 13.25
CA ALA A 79 -18.37 -12.72 14.54
C ALA A 79 -18.15 -11.52 15.48
N ARG A 80 -16.92 -10.97 15.50
CA ARG A 80 -16.60 -9.75 16.28
C ARG A 80 -17.19 -8.49 15.67
N ALA A 81 -17.26 -8.40 14.35
CA ALA A 81 -17.87 -7.28 13.67
C ALA A 81 -19.37 -7.22 14.01
N GLU A 82 -20.06 -8.35 14.01
CA GLU A 82 -21.47 -8.43 14.39
C GLU A 82 -21.73 -7.93 15.83
N GLU A 83 -20.79 -8.17 16.77
CA GLU A 83 -20.86 -7.62 18.14
C GLU A 83 -20.69 -6.09 18.18
N MET A 84 -19.99 -5.51 17.20
CA MET A 84 -19.73 -4.06 17.11
C MET A 84 -20.81 -3.31 16.34
N HIS A 85 -21.62 -4.00 15.54
CA HIS A 85 -22.76 -3.43 14.84
C HIS A 85 -24.00 -3.54 15.75
N PRO A 86 -24.50 -2.43 16.32
CA PRO A 86 -25.80 -2.45 16.98
C PRO A 86 -26.83 -2.86 15.93
N THR A 87 -27.61 -3.89 16.21
CA THR A 87 -28.76 -4.29 15.38
C THR A 87 -29.60 -3.05 15.06
N GLU A 88 -29.89 -2.82 13.78
CA GLU A 88 -30.75 -1.74 13.29
C GLU A 88 -32.10 -1.78 14.05
N GLY A 89 -32.21 -1.04 15.15
CA GLY A 89 -33.38 -1.05 16.02
C GLY A 89 -33.08 -0.91 17.52
N GLU A 90 -31.87 -1.22 17.99
CA GLU A 90 -31.46 -0.96 19.38
C GLU A 90 -30.84 0.45 19.46
N PRO A 91 -31.37 1.38 20.29
CA PRO A 91 -30.73 2.66 20.45
C PRO A 91 -29.30 2.43 20.97
N PRO A 92 -28.26 3.03 20.35
CA PRO A 92 -26.92 2.95 20.90
C PRO A 92 -26.99 3.46 22.33
N GLY A 93 -26.77 2.56 23.30
CA GLY A 93 -26.61 2.97 24.69
C GLY A 93 -25.56 4.08 24.72
N PRO A 94 -25.84 5.22 25.39
CA PRO A 94 -25.00 6.39 25.23
C PRO A 94 -23.57 6.04 25.70
N THR A 95 -22.61 6.06 24.77
CA THR A 95 -21.19 6.21 25.11
C THR A 95 -21.03 7.60 25.72
N ARG A 96 -21.32 7.69 27.01
CA ARG A 96 -21.19 8.91 27.81
C ARG A 96 -19.71 9.20 27.98
N LEU A 97 -19.18 10.04 27.10
CA LEU A 97 -17.87 10.65 27.27
C LEU A 97 -18.02 11.75 28.32
N GLU A 98 -17.58 11.48 29.55
CA GLU A 98 -17.49 12.50 30.59
C GLU A 98 -16.23 13.34 30.35
N LYS A 99 -16.42 14.66 30.30
CA LYS A 99 -15.32 15.63 30.18
C LYS A 99 -14.49 15.56 31.46
N ILE A 100 -13.23 15.16 31.34
CA ILE A 100 -12.24 15.28 32.40
C ILE A 100 -11.63 16.68 32.27
N ASP A 101 -11.92 17.57 33.21
CA ASP A 101 -11.21 18.86 33.31
C ASP A 101 -9.84 18.61 33.95
N ILE A 102 -8.79 18.76 33.14
CA ILE A 102 -7.39 18.79 33.60
C ILE A 102 -7.13 20.22 34.04
N GLY A 103 -7.25 20.47 35.35
CA GLY A 103 -6.92 21.72 36.03
C GLY A 103 -5.76 21.55 36.99
#